data_AF-A0A7J3SK59-F1
#
_entry.id   AF-A0A7J3SK59-F1
#
_cell.length_a   1.000
_cell.length_b   1.000
_cell.length_c   1.000
_cell.angle_alpha   90.00
_cell.angle_beta   90.00
_cell.angle_gamma   90.00
#
_symmetry.space_group_name_H-M   'P 1'
#
loop_
_entity.id
_entity.type
_entity.pdbx_description
1 polymer ?
#
loop_
_entity_poly.entity_id
_entity_poly.type
_entity_poly.pdbx_seq_one_letter_code
_entity_poly.pdbx_strand_id
1 'polypeptide(L)'
;MDNCILTFVKISEQDGKIDEQDLSTLEFSRRLKEKLGWKLIGGAIVRESFETQASREIFARGVDEAFIFSTNSNVGEGDIYSTASTMRSIVEDT
;
A
#
# COMPACT_ATOMS: atom_id res chain seq x y z
N MET A 1 5.71 15.76 -14.61
CA MET A 1 5.25 14.99 -13.43
C MET A 1 3.96 14.35 -13.85
N ASP A 2 3.95 13.02 -13.99
CA ASP A 2 2.71 12.30 -14.27
C ASP A 2 1.88 12.29 -12.98
N ASN A 3 0.61 12.71 -13.07
CA ASN A 3 -0.26 12.72 -11.90
C ASN A 3 -0.50 11.28 -11.42
N CYS A 4 -0.46 11.07 -10.11
CA CYS A 4 -0.69 9.77 -9.50
C CYS A 4 -1.65 9.84 -8.31
N ILE A 5 -2.20 8.68 -7.97
CA ILE A 5 -3.00 8.43 -6.77
C ILE A 5 -2.18 7.49 -5.92
N LEU A 6 -1.79 7.94 -4.72
CA LEU A 6 -1.12 7.09 -3.75
C LEU A 6 -2.16 6.51 -2.79
N THR A 7 -2.19 5.19 -2.65
CA THR A 7 -3.08 4.49 -1.73
C THR A 7 -2.26 3.58 -0.83
N PHE A 8 -2.32 3.83 0.47
CA PHE A 8 -1.72 2.97 1.48
C PHE A 8 -2.74 1.93 1.94
N VAL A 9 -2.30 0.68 2.05
CA VAL A 9 -3.13 -0.44 2.51
C VAL A 9 -2.38 -1.25 3.58
N LYS A 10 -3.15 -1.76 4.54
CA LYS A 10 -2.69 -2.75 5.49
C LYS A 10 -2.87 -4.15 4.90
N ILE A 11 -1.83 -4.97 5.02
CA ILE A 11 -1.89 -6.40 4.70
C ILE A 11 -1.99 -7.17 6.01
N SER A 12 -3.03 -7.99 6.15
CA SER A 12 -3.15 -8.95 7.24
C SER A 12 -2.04 -9.99 7.11
N GLU A 13 -1.13 -10.06 8.07
CA GLU A 13 -0.07 -11.09 8.08
C GLU A 13 -0.60 -12.50 8.40
N GLN A 14 -1.85 -12.62 8.87
CA GLN A 14 -2.48 -13.94 9.12
C GLN A 14 -2.96 -14.58 7.82
N ASP A 15 -3.61 -13.79 6.96
CA ASP A 15 -4.25 -14.29 5.73
C ASP A 15 -3.50 -13.85 4.45
N GLY A 16 -2.57 -12.91 4.59
CA GLY A 16 -1.82 -12.25 3.53
C GLY A 16 -2.70 -11.51 2.52
N LYS A 17 -3.83 -10.99 3.00
CA LYS A 17 -4.81 -10.21 2.23
C LYS A 17 -4.85 -8.77 2.71
N ILE A 18 -5.29 -7.87 1.84
CA ILE A 18 -5.59 -6.49 2.23
C ILE A 18 -6.72 -6.48 3.27
N ASP A 19 -6.59 -5.62 4.28
CA ASP A 19 -7.61 -5.37 5.29
C ASP A 19 -8.95 -4.99 4.62
N GLU A 20 -10.07 -5.52 5.13
CA GLU A 20 -11.38 -5.32 4.51
C GLU A 20 -11.77 -3.85 4.40
N GLN A 21 -11.34 -3.01 5.34
CA GLN A 21 -11.62 -1.57 5.31
C GLN A 21 -10.87 -0.90 4.15
N ASP A 22 -9.62 -1.33 3.91
CA ASP A 22 -8.75 -0.80 2.88
C ASP A 22 -9.12 -1.26 1.47
N LEU A 23 -9.83 -2.39 1.33
CA LEU A 23 -10.36 -2.84 0.04
C LEU A 23 -11.29 -1.79 -0.59
N SER A 24 -12.10 -1.11 0.23
CA SER A 24 -13.02 -0.07 -0.25
C SER A 24 -12.26 1.17 -0.75
N THR A 25 -11.21 1.57 -0.03
CA THR A 25 -10.30 2.66 -0.41
C THR A 25 -9.61 2.34 -1.74
N LEU A 26 -9.08 1.12 -1.88
CA LEU A 26 -8.37 0.72 -3.09
C LEU A 26 -9.29 0.66 -4.32
N GLU A 27 -10.51 0.14 -4.16
CA GLU A 27 -11.51 0.12 -5.24
C GLU A 27 -11.93 1.54 -5.65
N PHE A 28 -12.08 2.46 -4.70
CA PHE A 28 -12.34 3.87 -5.00
C PHE A 28 -11.19 4.50 -5.79
N SER A 29 -9.94 4.30 -5.34
CA SER A 29 -8.75 4.80 -6.02
C SER A 29 -8.60 4.22 -7.44
N ARG A 30 -8.94 2.94 -7.63
CA ARG A 30 -8.94 2.29 -8.95
C ARG A 30 -9.91 2.95 -9.92
N ARG A 31 -11.15 3.19 -9.48
CA ARG A 31 -12.16 3.91 -10.28
C ARG A 31 -11.75 5.34 -10.58
N LEU A 32 -11.08 5.99 -9.64
CA LEU A 32 -10.55 7.34 -9.84
C LEU A 32 -9.43 7.35 -10.89
N LYS A 33 -8.53 6.37 -10.86
CA LYS A 33 -7.52 6.13 -11.91
C LYS A 33 -8.18 5.98 -13.29
N GLU A 34 -9.20 5.13 -13.42
CA GLU A 34 -9.89 4.91 -14.71
C GLU A 34 -10.53 6.20 -15.24
N LYS A 35 -11.07 7.03 -14.33
CA LYS A 35 -11.72 8.29 -14.69
C LYS A 35 -10.74 9.40 -15.06
N LEU A 36 -9.59 9.47 -14.39
CA LEU A 36 -8.62 10.55 -14.55
C LEU A 36 -7.47 10.19 -15.50
N GLY A 37 -7.27 8.91 -15.80
CA GLY A 37 -6.11 8.43 -16.55
C GLY A 37 -4.80 8.55 -15.77
N TRP A 38 -4.87 8.61 -14.43
CA TRP A 38 -3.70 8.75 -13.56
C TRP A 38 -3.14 7.39 -13.15
N LYS A 39 -1.86 7.35 -12.78
CA LYS A 39 -1.25 6.13 -12.22
C LYS A 39 -1.77 5.88 -10.81
N LEU A 40 -2.07 4.63 -10.48
CA LEU A 40 -2.37 4.19 -9.11
C LEU A 40 -1.14 3.52 -8.52
N ILE A 41 -0.65 4.09 -7.43
CA ILE A 41 0.50 3.59 -6.67
C ILE A 41 -0.02 3.02 -5.35
N GLY A 42 0.33 1.75 -5.07
CA GLY A 42 -0.03 1.05 -3.84
C GLY A 42 1.14 1.01 -2.86
N GLY A 43 0.92 1.41 -1.62
CA GLY A 43 1.93 1.37 -0.56
C GLY A 43 1.52 0.42 0.55
N ALA A 44 2.45 -0.41 1.04
CA ALA A 44 2.24 -1.21 2.24
C ALA A 44 3.52 -1.36 3.05
N ILE A 45 3.39 -1.44 4.37
CA ILE A 45 4.48 -1.79 5.29
C ILE A 45 4.19 -3.18 5.82
N VAL A 46 5.13 -4.10 5.63
CA VAL A 46 4.99 -5.52 6.03
C VAL A 46 6.30 -6.04 6.58
N ARG A 47 6.29 -7.17 7.30
CA ARG A 47 7.54 -7.89 7.55
C ARG A 47 8.16 -8.38 6.25
N GLU A 48 9.49 -8.46 6.21
CA GLU A 48 10.25 -8.91 5.04
C GLU A 48 9.75 -10.25 4.47
N SER A 49 9.36 -11.20 5.34
CA SER A 49 8.82 -12.50 4.91
C SER A 49 7.51 -12.43 4.12
N PHE A 50 6.79 -11.30 4.17
CA PHE A 50 5.50 -11.09 3.50
C PHE A 50 5.60 -10.21 2.25
N GLU A 51 6.76 -9.63 1.91
CA GLU A 51 6.90 -8.69 0.79
C GLU A 51 6.34 -9.22 -0.52
N THR A 52 6.70 -10.45 -0.86
CA THR A 52 6.27 -11.09 -2.12
C THR A 52 4.76 -11.30 -2.16
N GLN A 53 4.17 -11.70 -1.03
CA GLN A 53 2.73 -11.92 -0.93
C GLN A 53 1.97 -10.58 -0.99
N ALA A 54 2.42 -9.58 -0.24
CA ALA A 54 1.87 -8.23 -0.24
C ALA A 54 1.90 -7.62 -1.65
N SER A 55 3.04 -7.72 -2.34
CA SER A 55 3.20 -7.24 -3.72
C SER A 55 2.15 -7.88 -4.63
N ARG A 56 2.02 -9.22 -4.59
CA ARG A 56 1.07 -9.96 -5.43
C ARG A 56 -0.37 -9.56 -5.16
N GLU A 57 -0.76 -9.46 -3.90
CA GLU A 57 -2.11 -9.06 -3.52
C GLU A 57 -2.42 -7.64 -4.03
N ILE A 58 -1.51 -6.68 -3.86
CA ILE A 58 -1.70 -5.30 -4.33
C ILE A 58 -1.82 -5.24 -5.86
N PHE A 59 -0.95 -5.93 -6.60
CA PHE A 59 -1.03 -5.97 -8.06
C PHE A 59 -2.31 -6.66 -8.56
N ALA A 60 -2.77 -7.70 -7.87
CA ALA A 60 -4.04 -8.37 -8.21
C ALA A 60 -5.25 -7.44 -8.13
N ARG A 61 -5.14 -6.28 -7.46
CA ARG A 61 -6.20 -5.27 -7.35
C ARG A 61 -6.10 -4.14 -8.39
N GLY A 62 -5.19 -4.23 -9.36
CA GLY A 62 -5.13 -3.29 -10.49
C GLY A 62 -4.33 -2.00 -10.21
N VAL A 63 -3.45 -2.05 -9.23
CA VAL A 63 -2.41 -1.04 -8.97
C VAL A 63 -1.34 -1.10 -10.08
N ASP A 64 -0.83 0.05 -10.52
CA ASP A 64 0.20 0.14 -11.58
C ASP A 64 1.61 -0.09 -11.02
N GLU A 65 1.88 0.49 -9.85
CA GLU A 65 3.18 0.42 -9.18
C GLU A 65 2.97 0.14 -7.69
N ALA A 66 3.76 -0.76 -7.11
CA ALA A 66 3.66 -1.10 -5.69
C ALA A 66 4.98 -0.80 -4.98
N PHE A 67 4.90 -0.06 -3.87
CA PHE A 67 5.99 0.17 -2.95
C PHE A 67 5.73 -0.60 -1.65
N ILE A 68 6.44 -1.70 -1.49
CA ILE A 68 6.39 -2.49 -0.27
C ILE A 68 7.61 -2.15 0.57
N PHE A 69 7.36 -1.77 1.81
CA PHE A 69 8.41 -1.48 2.78
C PHE A 69 8.50 -2.65 3.74
N SER A 70 9.61 -3.39 3.64
CA SER A 70 9.95 -4.42 4.61
C SER A 70 10.48 -3.80 5.89
N THR A 71 10.11 -4.41 7.01
CA THR A 71 10.70 -4.12 8.32
C THR A 71 11.05 -5.41 9.04
N ASN A 72 12.23 -5.41 9.68
CA ASN A 72 12.75 -6.54 10.46
C ASN A 72 12.18 -6.60 11.88
N SER A 73 11.40 -5.59 12.27
CA SER A 73 10.75 -5.56 13.58
C SER A 73 9.33 -6.12 13.46
N ASN A 74 8.78 -6.62 14.58
CA ASN A 74 7.35 -6.91 14.71
C ASN A 74 6.52 -5.61 14.65
N VAL A 75 6.66 -4.82 13.58
CA VAL A 75 5.86 -3.60 13.32
C VAL A 75 4.39 -3.96 13.08
N GLY A 76 4.01 -5.23 13.18
CA GLY A 76 2.62 -5.64 13.41
C GLY A 76 1.97 -4.97 14.63
N GLU A 77 2.76 -4.40 15.55
CA GLU A 77 2.32 -3.46 16.59
C GLU A 77 3.04 -2.10 16.49
N GLY A 78 3.37 -1.68 15.27
CA GLY A 78 4.00 -0.39 15.01
C GLY A 78 3.08 0.74 15.42
N ASP A 79 3.52 1.55 16.38
CA ASP A 79 2.88 2.80 16.77
C ASP A 79 2.41 3.57 15.52
N ILE A 80 1.16 4.02 15.51
CA ILE A 80 0.52 4.70 14.37
C ILE A 80 1.40 5.85 13.88
N TYR A 81 2.12 6.52 14.79
CA TYR A 81 3.06 7.58 14.45
C TYR A 81 4.24 7.10 13.60
N SER A 82 4.82 5.93 13.90
CA SER A 82 5.93 5.38 13.12
C SER A 82 5.49 5.01 11.70
N THR A 83 4.32 4.39 11.57
CA THR A 83 3.69 4.05 10.29
C THR A 83 3.39 5.31 9.48
N ALA A 84 2.76 6.32 10.11
CA ALA A 84 2.45 7.60 9.46
C ALA A 84 3.71 8.37 9.05
N SER A 85 4.78 8.32 9.86
CA SER A 85 6.07 8.94 9.52
C SER A 85 6.70 8.29 8.30
N THR A 86 6.71 6.95 8.22
CA THR A 86 7.21 6.24 7.05
C THR A 86 6.39 6.57 5.80
N MET A 87 5.06 6.57 5.91
CA MET A 87 4.16 6.95 4.82
C MET A 87 4.40 8.38 4.33
N ARG A 88 4.62 9.32 5.25
CA ARG A 88 4.96 10.71 4.91
C ARG A 88 6.27 10.80 4.13
N SER A 89 7.33 10.13 4.57
CA SER A 89 8.61 10.14 3.85
C SER A 89 8.47 9.62 2.42
N ILE A 90 7.63 8.59 2.20
CA ILE A 90 7.34 8.05 0.87
C ILE A 90 6.68 9.12 -0.02
N VAL A 91 5.72 9.87 0.51
CA VAL A 91 5.04 10.94 -0.23
C VAL A 91 5.98 12.09 -0.56
N GLU A 92 6.87 12.46 0.37
CA GLU A 92 7.76 13.63 0.22
C GLU A 92 9.00 13.35 -0.65
N ASP A 93 9.46 12.09 -0.70
CA ASP A 93 10.64 11.69 -1.49
C ASP A 93 10.30 11.28 -2.94
N THR A 94 9.01 11.20 -3.31
CA THR A 94 8.52 10.85 -4.66
C THR A 94 8.10 12.09 -5.45
#